data_AF-A0A0F7ZI79-F1
#
_entry.id   AF-A0A0F7ZI79-F1
#
_cell.length_a   1.000
_cell.length_b   1.000
_cell.length_c   1.000
_cell.angle_alpha   90.00
_cell.angle_beta   90.00
_cell.angle_gamma   90.00
#
_symmetry.space_group_name_H-M   'P 1'
#
loop_
_entity.id
_entity.type
_entity.pdbx_description
1 polymer ?
#
loop_
_entity_poly.entity_id
_entity_poly.type
_entity_poly.pdbx_seq_one_letter_code
_entity_poly.pdbx_strand_id
1 'polypeptide(L)'
;MLRVYEHMDQRGQVGVRLLRGCCIEAERSDIVSYRLDGLRHALHETSNPHLTAIIEEVRAGANILRELADLSQIHQDRVPLILDPLNVALPCLSRSLRDITTYLEDRTRSKVERWRNMYHTMTREGGGLALPGRFMAYNHFLSSVRDLLTRSPNFDLNLLDRLRHQIMALREARGIPPPSIQAGPIVCFNPANLEVSPATHWAEHIFSLPLPSRTALGRQYPSKSLGPHRPWGHLDVPHYSKILFRRSFNDDQISLMVYRNGIDAAPYLLLRIFDQGVPWFSVRGAHELCVERDGSCLHLKRWSSAAKCAKTWAVLCFMTWEELVLMHSTFISLKARNKLTVSVDPDECSLRGETKLFQACIMDDGFKHSLIVYRDRSTDGLRLHAAVWEGELRRCPVWTAFVTHQSASRTWLKRISRHRVRLADVQPYVFCHQYRQSNQRRGPVGAFEIRFVSDEGCVVLVLMVQDGPRHSVCLIS
;
A
#
# COMPACT_ATOMS: atom_id res chain seq x y z
N MET A 1 -8.31 33.33 27.34
CA MET A 1 -7.94 33.20 25.91
C MET A 1 -6.46 32.89 25.71
N LEU A 2 -5.52 33.72 26.22
CA LEU A 2 -4.06 33.47 26.10
C LEU A 2 -3.57 32.11 26.67
N ARG A 3 -4.04 31.69 27.85
CA ARG A 3 -3.71 30.36 28.42
C ARG A 3 -4.24 29.16 27.63
N VAL A 4 -5.29 29.35 26.82
CA VAL A 4 -5.85 28.27 25.97
C VAL A 4 -4.98 28.08 24.73
N TYR A 5 -4.47 29.18 24.15
CA TYR A 5 -3.53 29.14 23.03
C TYR A 5 -2.17 28.53 23.42
N GLU A 6 -1.61 28.88 24.59
CA GLU A 6 -0.36 28.27 25.08
C GLU A 6 -0.49 26.76 25.32
N HIS A 7 -1.63 26.30 25.86
CA HIS A 7 -1.88 24.88 26.07
C HIS A 7 -2.12 24.10 24.77
N MET A 8 -2.74 24.72 23.76
CA MET A 8 -2.91 24.12 22.43
C MET A 8 -1.58 24.01 21.68
N ASP A 9 -0.70 25.00 21.81
CA ASP A 9 0.63 25.00 21.18
C ASP A 9 1.58 23.95 21.81
N GLN A 10 1.57 23.82 23.15
CA GLN A 10 2.30 22.75 23.84
C GLN A 10 1.78 21.34 23.48
N ARG A 11 0.46 21.16 23.32
CA ARG A 11 -0.14 19.88 22.92
C ARG A 11 0.14 19.52 21.47
N GLY A 12 0.11 20.51 20.56
CA GLY A 12 0.55 20.34 19.17
C GLY A 12 2.01 19.88 19.09
N GLN A 13 2.89 20.50 19.89
CA GLN A 13 4.30 20.09 19.98
C GLN A 13 4.48 18.67 20.55
N VAL A 14 3.71 18.27 21.56
CA VAL A 14 3.76 16.90 22.12
C VAL A 14 3.29 15.87 21.09
N GLY A 15 2.21 16.15 20.35
CA GLY A 15 1.72 15.29 19.28
C GLY A 15 2.74 15.08 18.16
N VAL A 16 3.36 16.16 17.70
CA VAL A 16 4.45 16.10 16.70
C VAL A 16 5.65 15.32 17.23
N ARG A 17 6.01 15.46 18.51
CA ARG A 17 7.11 14.71 19.14
C ARG A 17 6.83 13.20 19.21
N LEU A 18 5.62 12.79 19.60
CA LEU A 18 5.25 11.37 19.69
C LEU A 18 5.21 10.70 18.31
N LEU A 19 4.63 11.37 17.32
CA LEU A 19 4.57 10.87 15.95
C LEU A 19 5.96 10.82 15.29
N ARG A 20 6.82 11.82 15.56
CA ARG A 20 8.24 11.72 15.21
C ARG A 20 8.93 10.59 15.94
N GLY A 21 8.54 10.32 17.19
CA GLY A 21 8.96 9.16 17.97
C GLY A 21 8.67 7.84 17.27
N CYS A 22 7.51 7.70 16.61
CA CYS A 22 7.22 6.52 15.79
C CYS A 22 8.27 6.32 14.68
N CYS A 23 8.62 7.37 13.94
CA CYS A 23 9.64 7.29 12.89
C CYS A 23 11.03 6.92 13.46
N ILE A 24 11.43 7.54 14.57
CA ILE A 24 12.72 7.27 15.23
C ILE A 24 12.81 5.82 15.71
N GLU A 25 11.77 5.32 16.36
CA GLU A 25 11.76 3.93 16.85
C GLU A 25 11.60 2.92 15.71
N ALA A 26 10.99 3.28 14.59
CA ALA A 26 11.00 2.47 13.36
C ALA A 26 12.41 2.35 12.77
N GLU A 27 13.15 3.45 12.65
CA GLU A 27 14.56 3.43 12.20
C GLU A 27 15.43 2.61 13.15
N ARG A 28 15.26 2.78 14.46
CA ARG A 28 15.96 1.95 15.44
C ARG A 28 15.62 0.47 15.30
N SER A 29 14.37 0.14 14.99
CA SER A 29 13.92 -1.23 14.74
C SER A 29 14.62 -1.83 13.52
N ASP A 30 14.82 -1.06 12.43
CA ASP A 30 15.58 -1.51 11.26
C ASP A 30 17.06 -1.79 11.58
N ILE A 31 17.68 -0.95 12.41
CA ILE A 31 19.06 -1.15 12.86
C ILE A 31 19.16 -2.42 13.73
N VAL A 32 18.22 -2.62 14.67
CA VAL A 32 18.18 -3.77 15.57
C VAL A 32 17.93 -5.06 14.80
N SER A 33 16.79 -5.17 14.13
CA SER A 33 16.73 -5.52 12.71
C SER A 33 17.92 -6.26 12.09
N TYR A 34 18.68 -5.45 11.37
CA TYR A 34 19.88 -5.79 10.64
C TYR A 34 20.95 -6.44 11.52
N ARG A 35 21.16 -5.95 12.74
CA ARG A 35 22.17 -6.49 13.67
C ARG A 35 21.81 -7.89 14.17
N LEU A 36 20.54 -8.14 14.48
CA LEU A 36 20.04 -9.46 14.84
C LEU A 36 20.19 -10.44 13.68
N ASP A 37 19.97 -9.98 12.45
CA ASP A 37 20.18 -10.80 11.26
C ASP A 37 21.67 -11.14 11.07
N GLY A 38 22.57 -10.17 11.27
CA GLY A 38 24.02 -10.43 11.28
C GLY A 38 24.45 -11.41 12.37
N LEU A 39 23.82 -11.36 13.55
CA LEU A 39 24.01 -12.35 14.61
C LEU A 39 23.52 -13.73 14.17
N ARG A 40 22.32 -13.83 13.58
CA ARG A 40 21.74 -15.07 13.08
C ARG A 40 22.66 -15.79 12.10
N HIS A 41 23.21 -15.06 11.13
CA HIS A 41 24.16 -15.62 10.16
C HIS A 41 25.44 -16.13 10.81
N ALA A 42 25.93 -15.43 11.85
CA ALA A 42 27.17 -15.78 12.53
C ALA A 42 27.04 -16.98 13.50
N LEU A 43 25.82 -17.31 13.93
CA LEU A 43 25.62 -18.40 14.89
C LEU A 43 25.70 -19.78 14.24
N HIS A 44 25.57 -19.91 12.92
CA HIS A 44 25.64 -21.16 12.12
C HIS A 44 24.74 -22.34 12.60
N GLU A 45 24.09 -22.23 13.76
CA GLU A 45 23.13 -23.16 14.31
C GLU A 45 21.87 -23.14 13.44
N THR A 46 21.51 -24.31 12.94
CA THR A 46 20.28 -24.63 12.20
C THR A 46 19.08 -23.90 12.80
N SER A 47 18.62 -22.84 12.10
CA SER A 47 17.39 -22.07 12.35
C SER A 47 17.04 -21.89 13.84
N ASN A 48 17.57 -20.87 14.50
CA ASN A 48 17.03 -20.47 15.81
C ASN A 48 15.63 -19.83 15.61
N PRO A 49 14.53 -20.53 15.94
CA PRO A 49 13.19 -20.06 15.59
C PRO A 49 12.81 -18.80 16.36
N HIS A 50 13.29 -18.66 17.60
CA HIS A 50 13.04 -17.47 18.42
C HIS A 50 13.78 -16.24 17.90
N LEU A 51 15.01 -16.40 17.40
CA LEU A 51 15.75 -15.30 16.79
C LEU A 51 15.09 -14.84 15.49
N THR A 52 14.67 -15.77 14.63
CA THR A 52 13.91 -15.44 13.42
C THR A 52 12.60 -14.73 13.75
N ALA A 53 11.83 -15.25 14.73
CA ALA A 53 10.58 -14.63 15.16
C ALA A 53 10.79 -13.19 15.69
N ILE A 54 11.83 -12.92 16.49
CA ILE A 54 12.11 -11.56 16.96
C ILE A 54 12.46 -10.64 15.80
N ILE A 55 13.27 -11.10 14.83
CA ILE A 55 13.63 -10.30 13.66
C ILE A 55 12.38 -9.90 12.88
N GLU A 56 11.46 -10.86 12.66
CA GLU A 56 10.18 -10.63 11.99
C GLU A 56 9.29 -9.66 12.75
N GLU A 57 9.11 -9.84 14.06
CA GLU A 57 8.29 -8.96 14.89
C GLU A 57 8.88 -7.53 14.99
N VAL A 58 10.20 -7.38 15.07
CA VAL A 58 10.84 -6.05 15.07
C VAL A 58 10.61 -5.34 13.73
N ARG A 59 10.71 -6.05 12.61
CA ARG A 59 10.42 -5.50 11.26
C ARG A 59 8.95 -5.14 11.10
N ALA A 60 8.04 -5.99 11.58
CA ALA A 60 6.61 -5.72 11.56
C ALA A 60 6.28 -4.44 12.36
N GLY A 61 6.87 -4.28 13.54
CA GLY A 61 6.72 -3.08 14.37
C GLY A 61 7.22 -1.81 13.69
N ALA A 62 8.37 -1.87 13.00
CA ALA A 62 8.90 -0.75 12.24
C ALA A 62 7.90 -0.27 11.16
N ASN A 63 7.29 -1.21 10.43
CA ASN A 63 6.30 -0.90 9.40
C ASN A 63 5.02 -0.29 9.97
N ILE A 64 4.51 -0.81 11.09
CA ILE A 64 3.31 -0.28 11.77
C ILE A 64 3.57 1.14 12.28
N LEU A 65 4.75 1.41 12.85
CA LEU A 65 5.11 2.74 13.33
C LEU A 65 5.18 3.77 12.19
N ARG A 66 5.78 3.41 11.05
CA ARG A 66 5.77 4.26 9.84
C ARG A 66 4.36 4.45 9.29
N GLU A 67 3.53 3.41 9.37
CA GLU A 67 2.12 3.49 8.98
C GLU A 67 1.33 4.47 9.81
N LEU A 68 1.37 4.33 11.13
CA LEU A 68 0.74 5.26 12.07
C LEU A 68 1.15 6.70 11.77
N ALA A 69 2.44 6.86 11.48
CA ALA A 69 2.97 8.14 11.10
C ALA A 69 2.35 8.68 9.78
N ASP A 70 2.37 7.90 8.70
CA ASP A 70 1.78 8.31 7.42
C ASP A 70 0.28 8.60 7.53
N LEU A 71 -0.47 7.74 8.23
CA LEU A 71 -1.92 7.89 8.44
C LEU A 71 -2.28 9.16 9.20
N SER A 72 -1.45 9.54 10.18
CA SER A 72 -1.69 10.73 10.98
C SER A 72 -1.54 12.04 10.19
N GLN A 73 -0.84 12.03 9.04
CA GLN A 73 -0.82 13.19 8.13
C GLN A 73 -2.17 13.43 7.46
N ILE A 74 -2.95 12.37 7.24
CA ILE A 74 -4.25 12.43 6.55
C ILE A 74 -5.39 12.57 7.55
N HIS A 75 -5.31 11.86 8.68
CA HIS A 75 -6.32 11.88 9.74
C HIS A 75 -5.92 12.80 10.89
N GLN A 76 -5.56 14.05 10.57
CA GLN A 76 -5.08 15.03 11.55
C GLN A 76 -6.10 15.29 12.67
N ASP A 77 -7.41 15.25 12.35
CA ASP A 77 -8.52 15.40 13.30
C ASP A 77 -8.55 14.30 14.38
N ARG A 78 -7.96 13.14 14.10
CA ARG A 78 -8.01 11.96 14.96
C ARG A 78 -6.71 11.70 15.69
N VAL A 79 -5.65 12.43 15.36
CA VAL A 79 -4.35 12.34 16.04
C VAL A 79 -4.48 12.42 17.57
N PRO A 80 -5.30 13.32 18.16
CA PRO A 80 -5.46 13.38 19.61
C PRO A 80 -5.89 12.04 20.26
N LEU A 81 -6.61 11.18 19.53
CA LEU A 81 -7.09 9.87 20.03
C LEU A 81 -5.96 8.87 20.27
N ILE A 82 -4.84 9.02 19.56
CA ILE A 82 -3.75 8.05 19.57
C ILE A 82 -2.54 8.51 20.38
N LEU A 83 -2.49 9.77 20.84
CA LEU A 83 -1.35 10.30 21.58
C LEU A 83 -1.12 9.58 22.90
N ASP A 84 -2.18 9.34 23.67
CA ASP A 84 -2.09 8.60 24.93
C ASP A 84 -1.67 7.13 24.73
N PRO A 85 -2.32 6.37 23.83
CA PRO A 85 -1.83 5.03 23.49
C PRO A 85 -0.35 5.02 23.06
N LEU A 86 0.09 5.95 22.21
CA LEU A 86 1.48 6.04 21.79
C LEU A 86 2.43 6.33 22.96
N ASN A 87 2.04 7.21 23.88
CA ASN A 87 2.83 7.53 25.07
C ASN A 87 2.95 6.33 26.05
N VAL A 88 1.99 5.40 26.02
CA VAL A 88 2.07 4.14 26.76
C VAL A 88 3.12 3.20 26.15
N ALA A 89 3.06 2.99 24.82
CA ALA A 89 3.86 1.96 24.15
C ALA A 89 5.29 2.38 23.79
N LEU A 90 5.47 3.59 23.25
CA LEU A 90 6.77 4.02 22.68
C LEU A 90 7.94 3.95 23.68
N PRO A 91 7.81 4.38 24.95
CA PRO A 91 8.91 4.28 25.90
C PRO A 91 9.35 2.84 26.19
N CYS A 92 8.40 1.91 26.33
CA CYS A 92 8.69 0.49 26.55
C CYS A 92 9.38 -0.14 25.34
N LEU A 93 8.86 0.11 24.14
CA LEU A 93 9.45 -0.34 22.89
C LEU A 93 10.88 0.20 22.74
N SER A 94 11.04 1.51 22.93
CA SER A 94 12.33 2.22 22.86
C SER A 94 13.36 1.59 23.80
N ARG A 95 12.96 1.29 25.05
CA ARG A 95 13.81 0.61 26.02
C ARG A 95 14.16 -0.82 25.58
N SER A 96 13.20 -1.58 25.05
CA SER A 96 13.47 -2.95 24.54
C SER A 96 14.48 -2.95 23.39
N LEU A 97 14.36 -2.04 22.43
CA LEU A 97 15.30 -1.91 21.32
C LEU A 97 16.70 -1.49 21.77
N ARG A 98 16.80 -0.58 22.76
CA ARG A 98 18.08 -0.18 23.36
C ARG A 98 18.74 -1.32 24.11
N ASP A 99 18.00 -2.05 24.93
CA ASP A 99 18.57 -3.17 25.68
C ASP A 99 19.12 -4.25 24.73
N ILE A 100 18.38 -4.60 23.67
CA ILE A 100 18.88 -5.50 22.61
C ILE A 100 20.17 -4.95 22.01
N THR A 101 20.21 -3.66 21.68
CA THR A 101 21.39 -3.01 21.12
C THR A 101 22.60 -3.15 22.06
N THR A 102 22.42 -2.88 23.36
CA THR A 102 23.48 -3.03 24.37
C THR A 102 24.00 -4.47 24.46
N TYR A 103 23.12 -5.47 24.45
CA TYR A 103 23.55 -6.88 24.45
C TYR A 103 24.32 -7.27 23.18
N LEU A 104 23.92 -6.77 22.01
CA LEU A 104 24.60 -7.05 20.74
C LEU A 104 25.98 -6.38 20.67
N GLU A 105 26.13 -5.20 21.27
CA GLU A 105 27.36 -4.43 21.30
C GLU A 105 28.37 -4.88 22.36
N ASP A 106 27.97 -5.72 23.33
CA ASP A 106 28.85 -6.23 24.39
C ASP A 106 29.98 -7.11 23.82
N ARG A 107 31.14 -6.48 23.57
CA ARG A 107 32.32 -7.16 23.01
C ARG A 107 33.00 -8.13 23.97
N THR A 108 32.64 -8.12 25.25
CA THR A 108 33.26 -9.00 26.26
C THR A 108 32.80 -10.45 26.17
N ARG A 109 31.67 -10.70 25.48
CA ARG A 109 31.05 -12.03 25.34
C ARG A 109 31.14 -12.54 23.90
N SER A 110 31.16 -13.86 23.75
CA SER A 110 30.97 -14.50 22.44
C SER A 110 29.58 -14.21 21.87
N LYS A 111 29.41 -14.34 20.55
CA LYS A 111 28.11 -14.10 19.89
C LYS A 111 26.99 -15.01 20.44
N VAL A 112 27.31 -16.27 20.73
CA VAL A 112 26.37 -17.25 21.32
C VAL A 112 25.94 -16.83 22.73
N GLU A 113 26.90 -16.40 23.55
CA GLU A 113 26.61 -15.92 24.91
C GLU A 113 25.82 -14.62 24.91
N ARG A 114 26.09 -13.69 23.98
CA ARG A 114 25.28 -12.47 23.80
C ARG A 114 23.83 -12.82 23.53
N TRP A 115 23.58 -13.73 22.58
CA TRP A 115 22.23 -14.21 22.27
C TRP A 115 21.54 -14.84 23.48
N ARG A 116 22.16 -15.85 24.10
CA ARG A 116 21.58 -16.58 25.24
C ARG A 116 21.32 -15.65 26.42
N ASN A 117 22.28 -14.80 26.76
CA ASN A 117 22.13 -13.86 27.87
C ASN A 117 21.02 -12.83 27.60
N MET A 118 21.00 -12.23 26.41
CA MET A 118 19.94 -11.30 26.01
C MET A 118 18.56 -11.97 26.10
N TYR A 119 18.41 -13.15 25.48
CA TYR A 119 17.14 -13.86 25.45
C TYR A 119 16.64 -14.20 26.85
N HIS A 120 17.48 -14.80 27.69
CA HIS A 120 17.07 -15.20 29.04
C HIS A 120 16.89 -14.02 30.00
N THR A 121 17.74 -13.00 29.93
CA THR A 121 17.61 -11.85 30.83
C THR A 121 16.39 -11.02 30.49
N MET A 122 16.19 -10.71 29.20
CA MET A 122 15.00 -9.98 28.80
C MET A 122 13.73 -10.79 29.04
N THR A 123 13.72 -12.12 28.79
CA THR A 123 12.53 -12.96 29.06
C THR A 123 12.14 -13.00 30.55
N ARG A 124 13.10 -12.90 31.47
CA ARG A 124 12.82 -12.86 32.91
C ARG A 124 12.13 -11.57 33.37
N GLU A 125 12.16 -10.50 32.55
CA GLU A 125 11.45 -9.26 32.86
C GLU A 125 9.94 -9.41 32.64
N GLY A 126 9.12 -8.67 33.40
CA GLY A 126 7.70 -8.45 33.10
C GLY A 126 6.85 -9.72 33.02
N GLY A 127 7.01 -10.63 33.99
CA GLY A 127 6.16 -11.82 34.12
C GLY A 127 6.58 -13.03 33.26
N GLY A 128 7.80 -13.06 32.73
CA GLY A 128 8.30 -14.22 31.98
C GLY A 128 7.97 -14.18 30.48
N LEU A 129 7.52 -13.03 29.96
CA LEU A 129 7.13 -12.91 28.56
C LEU A 129 8.35 -13.03 27.64
N ALA A 130 8.36 -14.11 26.85
CA ALA A 130 9.40 -14.36 25.87
C ALA A 130 9.58 -13.16 24.93
N LEU A 131 10.83 -12.89 24.55
CA LEU A 131 11.18 -11.71 23.77
C LEU A 131 10.39 -11.56 22.44
N PRO A 132 10.13 -12.62 21.64
CA PRO A 132 9.24 -12.49 20.48
C PRO A 132 7.81 -12.09 20.89
N GLY A 133 7.26 -12.72 21.93
CA GLY A 133 5.92 -12.42 22.46
C GLY A 133 5.78 -10.99 22.97
N ARG A 134 6.88 -10.38 23.48
CA ARG A 134 6.91 -8.97 23.85
C ARG A 134 6.73 -8.04 22.65
N PHE A 135 7.45 -8.27 21.56
CA PHE A 135 7.30 -7.46 20.34
C PHE A 135 5.97 -7.70 19.67
N MET A 136 5.46 -8.93 19.69
CA MET A 136 4.11 -9.25 19.25
C MET A 136 3.04 -8.46 20.02
N ALA A 137 3.18 -8.32 21.35
CA ALA A 137 2.28 -7.50 22.16
C ALA A 137 2.34 -6.00 21.77
N TYR A 138 3.55 -5.46 21.52
CA TYR A 138 3.70 -4.10 21.00
C TYR A 138 3.03 -3.94 19.64
N ASN A 139 3.23 -4.89 18.72
CA ASN A 139 2.70 -4.85 17.37
C ASN A 139 1.17 -4.93 17.35
N HIS A 140 0.57 -5.80 18.16
CA HIS A 140 -0.89 -5.88 18.30
C HIS A 140 -1.47 -4.60 18.90
N PHE A 141 -0.81 -4.02 19.90
CA PHE A 141 -1.26 -2.76 20.50
C PHE A 141 -1.19 -1.62 19.48
N LEU A 142 -0.06 -1.46 18.79
CA LEU A 142 0.11 -0.43 17.75
C LEU A 142 -0.84 -0.64 16.56
N SER A 143 -1.13 -1.89 16.19
CA SER A 143 -2.15 -2.21 15.18
C SER A 143 -3.56 -1.82 15.64
N SER A 144 -3.89 -2.03 16.91
CA SER A 144 -5.17 -1.58 17.47
C SER A 144 -5.27 -0.05 17.50
N VAL A 145 -4.15 0.66 17.77
CA VAL A 145 -4.06 2.12 17.67
C VAL A 145 -4.21 2.61 16.23
N ARG A 146 -3.69 1.85 15.26
CA ARG A 146 -3.87 2.14 13.82
C ARG A 146 -5.33 2.00 13.43
N ASP A 147 -5.97 0.91 13.86
CA ASP A 147 -7.38 0.62 13.57
C ASP A 147 -8.31 1.67 14.19
N LEU A 148 -7.94 2.17 15.37
CA LEU A 148 -8.56 3.34 15.98
C LEU A 148 -8.44 4.59 15.09
N LEU A 149 -7.23 4.93 14.64
CA LEU A 149 -6.98 6.11 13.81
C LEU A 149 -7.78 6.08 12.50
N THR A 150 -7.87 4.91 11.86
CA THR A 150 -8.56 4.72 10.59
C THR A 150 -10.07 4.52 10.73
N ARG A 151 -10.59 4.35 11.95
CA ARG A 151 -11.97 3.90 12.23
C ARG A 151 -12.29 2.57 11.55
N SER A 152 -11.36 1.62 11.66
CA SER A 152 -11.55 0.27 11.15
C SER A 152 -12.80 -0.36 11.77
N PRO A 153 -13.64 -1.05 10.98
CA PRO A 153 -14.77 -1.81 11.53
C PRO A 153 -14.33 -2.95 12.44
N ASN A 154 -13.05 -3.36 12.36
CA ASN A 154 -12.47 -4.41 13.19
C ASN A 154 -11.87 -3.88 14.50
N PHE A 155 -12.01 -2.59 14.79
CA PHE A 155 -11.47 -2.01 16.03
C PHE A 155 -12.22 -2.56 17.26
N ASP A 156 -11.46 -3.17 18.18
CA ASP A 156 -11.98 -3.69 19.45
C ASP A 156 -11.36 -2.93 20.63
N LEU A 157 -12.20 -2.14 21.32
CA LEU A 157 -11.81 -1.36 22.49
C LEU A 157 -11.33 -2.27 23.65
N ASN A 158 -11.97 -3.42 23.86
CA ASN A 158 -11.60 -4.35 24.93
C ASN A 158 -10.25 -4.99 24.66
N LEU A 159 -9.93 -5.26 23.39
CA LEU A 159 -8.59 -5.72 22.99
C LEU A 159 -7.54 -4.63 23.26
N LEU A 160 -7.80 -3.39 22.85
CA LEU A 160 -6.89 -2.27 23.09
C LEU A 160 -6.61 -2.08 24.59
N ASP A 161 -7.65 -2.12 25.44
CA ASP A 161 -7.48 -1.98 26.88
C ASP A 161 -6.74 -3.17 27.49
N ARG A 162 -7.01 -4.42 27.10
CA ARG A 162 -6.24 -5.58 27.58
C ARG A 162 -4.75 -5.46 27.25
N LEU A 163 -4.44 -5.09 26.00
CA LEU A 163 -3.06 -4.87 25.55
C LEU A 163 -2.41 -3.68 26.28
N ARG A 164 -3.17 -2.62 26.57
CA ARG A 164 -2.72 -1.48 27.40
C ARG A 164 -2.27 -1.95 28.78
N HIS A 165 -3.08 -2.76 29.47
CA HIS A 165 -2.73 -3.29 30.79
C HIS A 165 -1.46 -4.15 30.74
N GLN A 166 -1.32 -5.00 29.71
CA GLN A 166 -0.12 -5.81 29.52
C GLN A 166 1.15 -4.95 29.32
N ILE A 167 1.07 -3.89 28.51
CA ILE A 167 2.21 -2.98 28.31
C ILE A 167 2.51 -2.17 29.58
N MET A 168 1.49 -1.76 30.34
CA MET A 168 1.67 -1.05 31.60
C MET A 168 2.33 -1.92 32.67
N ALA A 169 1.97 -3.20 32.77
CA ALA A 169 2.66 -4.14 33.67
C ALA A 169 4.14 -4.30 33.30
N LEU A 170 4.45 -4.38 31.99
CA LEU A 170 5.84 -4.41 31.52
C LEU A 170 6.57 -3.09 31.81
N ARG A 171 5.88 -1.96 31.70
CA ARG A 171 6.39 -0.62 31.99
C ARG A 171 6.82 -0.50 33.45
N GLU A 172 5.94 -0.92 34.36
CA GLU A 172 6.17 -0.95 35.81
C GLU A 172 7.34 -1.88 36.16
N ALA A 173 7.34 -3.09 35.63
CA ALA A 173 8.43 -4.05 35.86
C ALA A 173 9.81 -3.55 35.39
N ARG A 174 9.85 -2.56 34.50
CA ARG A 174 11.08 -1.95 33.97
C ARG A 174 11.38 -0.58 34.57
N GLY A 175 10.64 -0.16 35.60
CA GLY A 175 10.83 1.12 36.28
C GLY A 175 10.60 2.34 35.38
N ILE A 176 9.86 2.19 34.28
CA ILE A 176 9.56 3.30 33.39
C ILE A 176 8.37 4.06 34.02
N PRO A 177 8.49 5.38 34.28
CA PRO A 177 7.44 6.13 34.95
C PRO A 177 6.15 6.10 34.12
N PRO A 178 4.95 6.12 34.74
CA PRO A 178 3.70 6.18 33.99
C PRO A 178 3.66 7.44 33.10
N PRO A 179 2.81 7.47 32.06
CA PRO A 179 2.63 8.65 31.22
C PRO A 179 2.37 9.89 32.08
N SER A 180 3.30 10.87 32.06
CA SER A 180 3.29 12.03 32.96
C SER A 180 2.22 13.08 32.62
N ILE A 181 1.63 12.98 31.42
CA ILE A 181 0.66 13.93 30.85
C ILE A 181 -0.36 13.11 30.07
N GLN A 182 -1.65 13.32 30.33
CA GLN A 182 -2.71 12.96 29.37
C GLN A 182 -2.47 13.81 28.12
N ALA A 183 -1.81 13.21 27.14
CA ALA A 183 -1.43 13.82 25.87
C ALA A 183 -2.65 14.04 24.96
N GLY A 184 -3.82 13.47 25.31
CA GLY A 184 -5.11 13.74 24.67
C GLY A 184 -6.23 14.03 25.68
N PRO A 185 -7.41 14.51 25.24
CA PRO A 185 -8.60 14.48 26.08
C PRO A 185 -8.91 13.03 26.48
N ILE A 186 -9.46 12.80 27.67
CA ILE A 186 -10.09 11.52 28.02
C ILE A 186 -11.27 11.33 27.07
N VAL A 187 -11.02 10.73 25.91
CA VAL A 187 -12.08 10.50 24.93
C VAL A 187 -12.85 9.28 25.42
N CYS A 188 -14.00 9.52 26.04
CA CYS A 188 -15.06 8.53 26.06
C CYS A 188 -15.33 8.15 24.60
N PHE A 189 -14.90 6.96 24.22
CA PHE A 189 -15.28 6.35 22.95
C PHE A 189 -16.79 6.26 22.91
N ASN A 190 -17.41 7.16 22.16
CA ASN A 190 -18.84 7.09 21.91
C ASN A 190 -19.04 6.38 20.56
N PRO A 191 -19.43 5.09 20.54
CA PRO A 191 -19.62 4.35 19.29
C PRO A 191 -20.67 4.98 18.37
N ALA A 192 -21.53 5.85 18.90
CA ALA A 192 -22.49 6.64 18.14
C ALA A 192 -21.86 7.65 17.16
N ASN A 193 -20.57 8.00 17.30
CA ASN A 193 -19.84 8.91 16.40
C ASN A 193 -19.05 8.19 15.29
N LEU A 194 -19.16 6.86 15.19
CA LEU A 194 -18.70 6.11 14.03
C LEU A 194 -19.70 6.32 12.89
N GLU A 195 -19.65 7.47 12.23
CA GLU A 195 -20.27 7.61 10.91
C GLU A 195 -19.78 6.44 10.04
N VAL A 196 -20.74 5.65 9.56
CA VAL A 196 -20.49 4.53 8.64
C VAL A 196 -19.73 5.09 7.45
N SER A 197 -18.50 4.61 7.26
CA SER A 197 -17.66 5.00 6.12
C SER A 197 -18.47 4.88 4.83
N PRO A 198 -18.48 5.91 3.97
CA PRO A 198 -19.20 5.87 2.71
C PRO A 198 -18.72 4.65 1.90
N ALA A 199 -19.64 4.14 1.06
CA ALA A 199 -19.45 2.97 0.18
C ALA A 199 -17.99 2.79 -0.26
N THR A 200 -17.45 1.59 -0.07
CA THR A 200 -16.05 1.26 -0.32
C THR A 200 -15.66 1.67 -1.74
N HIS A 201 -14.62 2.50 -1.85
CA HIS A 201 -14.13 2.98 -3.12
C HIS A 201 -13.38 1.83 -3.81
N TRP A 202 -13.60 1.64 -5.12
CA TRP A 202 -13.01 0.52 -5.87
C TRP A 202 -11.48 0.42 -5.72
N ALA A 203 -10.79 1.56 -5.61
CA ALA A 203 -9.33 1.62 -5.47
C ALA A 203 -8.82 1.01 -4.16
N GLU A 204 -9.65 0.89 -3.13
CA GLU A 204 -9.30 0.25 -1.86
C GLU A 204 -9.01 -1.25 -2.03
N HIS A 205 -9.56 -1.87 -3.07
CA HIS A 205 -9.45 -3.32 -3.29
C HIS A 205 -8.36 -3.72 -4.28
N ILE A 206 -7.89 -2.82 -5.15
CA ILE A 206 -6.99 -3.18 -6.26
C ILE A 206 -5.73 -3.88 -5.77
N PHE A 207 -5.11 -3.36 -4.70
CA PHE A 207 -3.86 -3.88 -4.16
C PHE A 207 -4.04 -4.86 -3.00
N SER A 208 -5.28 -5.11 -2.56
CA SER A 208 -5.59 -6.17 -1.61
C SER A 208 -5.83 -7.52 -2.29
N LEU A 209 -6.14 -7.51 -3.59
CA LEU A 209 -6.31 -8.73 -4.37
C LEU A 209 -4.95 -9.41 -4.64
N PRO A 210 -4.88 -10.75 -4.60
CA PRO A 210 -3.66 -11.47 -4.88
C PRO A 210 -3.28 -11.36 -6.36
N LEU A 211 -1.99 -11.09 -6.61
CA LEU A 211 -1.46 -11.10 -7.97
C LEU A 211 -1.48 -12.52 -8.53
N PRO A 212 -2.06 -12.74 -9.73
CA PRO A 212 -2.14 -14.08 -10.33
C PRO A 212 -0.77 -14.57 -10.86
N SER A 213 0.17 -13.65 -11.05
CA SER A 213 1.56 -13.89 -11.44
C SER A 213 2.45 -12.76 -10.93
N ARG A 214 3.77 -13.00 -10.90
CA ARG A 214 4.80 -12.04 -10.48
C ARG A 214 5.90 -12.01 -11.53
N THR A 215 5.59 -11.50 -12.70
CA THR A 215 6.51 -11.48 -13.83
C THR A 215 7.58 -10.42 -13.58
N ALA A 216 8.83 -10.87 -13.39
CA ALA A 216 9.93 -9.98 -13.03
C ALA A 216 10.20 -8.94 -14.12
N LEU A 217 10.33 -7.67 -13.71
CA LEU A 217 10.86 -6.60 -14.56
C LEU A 217 12.39 -6.58 -14.46
N GLY A 218 13.05 -6.05 -15.50
CA GLY A 218 14.51 -6.01 -15.65
C GLY A 218 15.24 -5.11 -14.62
N ARG A 219 16.26 -4.35 -15.07
CA ARG A 219 17.13 -3.55 -14.18
C ARG A 219 16.32 -2.77 -13.13
N GLN A 220 16.73 -2.94 -11.88
CA GLN A 220 16.10 -2.33 -10.72
C GLN A 220 16.81 -1.03 -10.39
N TYR A 221 16.07 0.06 -10.40
CA TYR A 221 16.51 1.34 -9.86
C TYR A 221 15.71 1.62 -8.59
N PRO A 222 16.31 2.25 -7.57
CA PRO A 222 15.57 2.66 -6.40
C PRO A 222 14.52 3.71 -6.80
N SER A 223 13.34 3.60 -6.22
CA SER A 223 12.30 4.64 -6.35
C SER A 223 12.83 5.97 -5.79
N LYS A 224 12.33 7.09 -6.31
CA LYS A 224 12.76 8.45 -5.91
C LYS A 224 11.55 9.35 -5.74
N SER A 225 11.61 10.22 -4.74
CA SER A 225 10.73 11.39 -4.62
C SER A 225 11.58 12.64 -4.77
N LEU A 226 11.22 13.52 -5.70
CA LEU A 226 11.99 14.73 -6.04
C LEU A 226 11.32 16.02 -5.56
N GLY A 227 10.13 15.90 -4.95
CA GLY A 227 9.51 17.00 -4.23
C GLY A 227 8.82 18.06 -5.11
N PRO A 228 8.44 19.19 -4.51
CA PRO A 228 8.98 19.76 -3.28
C PRO A 228 8.52 19.03 -2.03
N HIS A 229 9.43 18.86 -1.08
CA HIS A 229 9.13 18.25 0.22
C HIS A 229 8.88 19.29 1.29
N ARG A 230 8.03 18.96 2.24
CA ARG A 230 7.70 19.74 3.42
C ARG A 230 7.88 18.88 4.67
N PRO A 231 8.25 19.50 5.79
CA PRO A 231 8.30 18.79 7.05
C PRO A 231 6.90 18.39 7.51
N TRP A 232 6.87 17.46 8.46
CA TRP A 232 5.67 16.97 9.11
C TRP A 232 4.72 18.07 9.58
N GLY A 233 3.42 17.94 9.32
CA GLY A 233 2.41 18.88 9.82
C GLY A 233 2.35 20.22 9.07
N HIS A 234 3.20 20.42 8.05
CA HIS A 234 3.10 21.56 7.13
C HIS A 234 2.29 21.23 5.86
N LEU A 235 1.61 20.09 5.86
CA LEU A 235 0.65 19.71 4.84
C LEU A 235 -0.76 20.01 5.34
N ASP A 236 -1.49 20.77 4.54
CA ASP A 236 -2.89 21.06 4.75
C ASP A 236 -3.72 19.97 4.05
N VAL A 237 -3.93 18.86 4.76
CA VAL A 237 -4.80 17.77 4.28
C VAL A 237 -6.17 17.99 4.91
N PRO A 238 -7.23 18.20 4.10
CA PRO A 238 -8.55 18.48 4.65
C PRO A 238 -9.08 17.36 5.53
N HIS A 239 -9.87 17.74 6.54
CA HIS A 239 -10.61 16.82 7.38
C HIS A 239 -11.52 15.89 6.55
N TYR A 240 -11.84 14.73 7.10
CA TYR A 240 -12.67 13.70 6.44
C TYR A 240 -12.09 13.13 5.14
N SER A 241 -10.81 13.39 4.85
CA SER A 241 -10.10 12.72 3.77
C SER A 241 -10.09 11.20 3.99
N LYS A 242 -10.40 10.44 2.93
CA LYS A 242 -10.51 8.97 2.97
C LYS A 242 -9.33 8.34 2.26
N ILE A 243 -8.59 7.49 2.95
CA ILE A 243 -7.48 6.75 2.36
C ILE A 243 -8.02 5.70 1.42
N LEU A 244 -7.42 5.62 0.22
CA LEU A 244 -7.76 4.61 -0.77
C LEU A 244 -6.79 3.43 -0.65
N PHE A 245 -5.48 3.68 -0.72
CA PHE A 245 -4.48 2.63 -0.55
C PHE A 245 -3.11 3.20 -0.20
N ARG A 246 -2.23 2.34 0.31
CA ARG A 246 -0.82 2.63 0.56
C ARG A 246 0.07 1.63 -0.18
N ARG A 247 1.19 2.11 -0.73
CA ARG A 247 2.27 1.30 -1.31
C ARG A 247 3.60 1.74 -0.73
N SER A 248 4.45 0.78 -0.37
CA SER A 248 5.82 1.02 0.05
C SER A 248 6.80 0.73 -1.08
N PHE A 249 7.91 1.45 -1.08
CA PHE A 249 9.01 1.31 -2.02
C PHE A 249 10.34 1.44 -1.27
N ASN A 250 11.38 0.76 -1.76
CA ASN A 250 12.72 0.74 -1.17
C ASN A 250 12.66 0.37 0.33
N ASP A 251 12.05 -0.77 0.67
CA ASP A 251 11.89 -1.22 2.08
C ASP A 251 11.18 -0.17 2.97
N ASP A 252 10.13 0.44 2.44
CA ASP A 252 9.36 1.51 3.09
C ASP A 252 10.17 2.79 3.41
N GLN A 253 11.34 2.98 2.79
CA GLN A 253 12.02 4.28 2.81
C GLN A 253 11.20 5.34 2.09
N ILE A 254 10.46 4.93 1.04
CA ILE A 254 9.46 5.74 0.38
C ILE A 254 8.08 5.09 0.56
N SER A 255 7.10 5.85 1.03
CA SER A 255 5.70 5.41 0.99
C SER A 255 4.88 6.33 0.10
N LEU A 256 3.98 5.73 -0.66
CA LEU A 256 2.93 6.40 -1.42
C LEU A 256 1.59 6.07 -0.78
N MET A 257 0.87 7.11 -0.35
CA MET A 257 -0.50 7.00 0.12
C MET A 257 -1.41 7.76 -0.83
N VAL A 258 -2.43 7.09 -1.35
CA VAL A 258 -3.43 7.72 -2.20
C VAL A 258 -4.71 7.86 -1.41
N TYR A 259 -5.28 9.07 -1.41
CA TYR A 259 -6.48 9.38 -0.65
C TYR A 259 -7.43 10.25 -1.47
N ARG A 260 -8.70 10.18 -1.12
CA ARG A 260 -9.76 11.07 -1.62
C ARG A 260 -9.87 12.24 -0.65
N ASN A 261 -9.70 13.45 -1.17
CA ASN A 261 -9.78 14.68 -0.40
C ASN A 261 -11.20 14.92 0.12
N GLY A 262 -11.32 15.36 1.37
CA GLY A 262 -12.61 15.53 2.06
C GLY A 262 -13.45 16.72 1.59
N ILE A 263 -12.88 17.69 0.87
CA ILE A 263 -13.58 18.88 0.37
C ILE A 263 -14.03 18.68 -1.07
N ASP A 264 -13.09 18.42 -1.98
CA ASP A 264 -13.36 18.38 -3.43
C ASP A 264 -13.62 16.96 -3.96
N ALA A 265 -13.50 15.95 -3.09
CA ALA A 265 -13.60 14.53 -3.46
C ALA A 265 -12.58 14.07 -4.51
N ALA A 266 -11.54 14.85 -4.82
CA ALA A 266 -10.51 14.52 -5.79
C ALA A 266 -9.45 13.59 -5.18
N PRO A 267 -8.83 12.72 -5.99
CA PRO A 267 -7.73 11.88 -5.55
C PRO A 267 -6.40 12.66 -5.47
N TYR A 268 -5.74 12.53 -4.33
CA TYR A 268 -4.42 13.08 -4.04
C TYR A 268 -3.43 11.97 -3.70
N LEU A 269 -2.18 12.19 -4.07
CA LEU A 269 -1.04 11.31 -3.82
C LEU A 269 -0.13 12.01 -2.81
N LEU A 270 0.12 11.34 -1.68
CA LEU A 270 1.05 11.75 -0.63
C LEU A 270 2.27 10.82 -0.66
N LEU A 271 3.45 11.38 -0.84
CA LEU A 271 4.72 10.68 -0.69
C LEU A 271 5.35 11.03 0.65
N ARG A 272 5.83 10.04 1.38
CA ARG A 272 6.81 10.21 2.45
C ARG A 272 8.16 9.68 1.98
N ILE A 273 9.22 10.40 2.31
CA ILE A 273 10.60 9.92 2.29
C ILE A 273 11.25 10.12 3.65
N PHE A 274 12.37 9.45 3.87
CA PHE A 274 13.29 9.80 4.95
C PHE A 274 14.52 10.51 4.38
N ASP A 275 14.89 11.62 5.01
CA ASP A 275 16.19 12.26 4.81
C ASP A 275 16.85 12.38 6.18
N GLN A 276 18.02 11.76 6.34
CA GLN A 276 18.75 11.69 7.61
C GLN A 276 17.86 11.24 8.80
N GLY A 277 17.01 10.23 8.59
CA GLY A 277 16.08 9.71 9.61
C GLY A 277 14.86 10.60 9.89
N VAL A 278 14.77 11.77 9.26
CA VAL A 278 13.63 12.69 9.41
C VAL A 278 12.61 12.45 8.29
N PRO A 279 11.30 12.28 8.61
CA PRO A 279 10.28 12.13 7.60
C PRO A 279 9.98 13.46 6.89
N TRP A 280 9.95 13.41 5.57
CA TRP A 280 9.60 14.53 4.70
C TRP A 280 8.48 14.12 3.75
N PHE A 281 7.55 15.04 3.48
CA PHE A 281 6.35 14.73 2.72
C PHE A 281 6.19 15.60 1.49
N SER A 282 5.60 15.04 0.44
CA SER A 282 5.19 15.77 -0.76
C SER A 282 3.81 15.33 -1.18
N VAL A 283 2.93 16.26 -1.51
CA VAL A 283 1.53 15.98 -1.89
C VAL A 283 1.20 16.59 -3.25
N ARG A 284 0.49 15.86 -4.10
CA ARG A 284 -0.03 16.35 -5.40
C ARG A 284 -1.36 15.72 -5.74
N GLY A 285 -2.28 16.50 -6.30
CA GLY A 285 -3.51 15.97 -6.88
C GLY A 285 -3.21 15.13 -8.11
N ALA A 286 -3.98 14.06 -8.36
CA ALA A 286 -3.82 13.27 -9.57
C ALA A 286 -4.08 14.09 -10.85
N HIS A 287 -4.92 15.13 -10.76
CA HIS A 287 -5.17 16.07 -11.85
C HIS A 287 -3.93 16.91 -12.22
N GLU A 288 -3.02 17.14 -11.26
CA GLU A 288 -1.80 17.95 -11.45
C GLU A 288 -0.62 17.17 -12.03
N LEU A 289 -0.74 15.84 -12.10
CA LEU A 289 0.35 14.94 -12.45
C LEU A 289 0.14 14.29 -13.82
N CYS A 290 1.22 14.13 -14.58
CA CYS A 290 1.25 13.28 -15.76
C CYS A 290 2.02 11.99 -15.45
N VAL A 291 1.59 10.85 -16.01
CA VAL A 291 2.27 9.56 -15.85
C VAL A 291 2.91 9.06 -17.14
N GLU A 292 4.15 8.59 -17.05
CA GLU A 292 4.84 7.92 -18.15
C GLU A 292 5.56 6.67 -17.64
N ARG A 293 5.56 5.58 -18.41
CA ARG A 293 6.40 4.42 -18.11
C ARG A 293 7.76 4.56 -18.78
N ASP A 294 8.81 4.32 -18.01
CA ASP A 294 10.18 4.15 -18.49
C ASP A 294 10.75 2.86 -17.88
N GLY A 295 10.92 1.83 -18.72
CA GLY A 295 11.36 0.51 -18.30
C GLY A 295 10.48 -0.10 -17.19
N SER A 296 11.08 -0.29 -16.02
CA SER A 296 10.47 -0.85 -14.81
C SER A 296 9.86 0.20 -13.88
N CYS A 297 9.83 1.48 -14.30
CA CYS A 297 9.41 2.58 -13.44
C CYS A 297 8.25 3.40 -14.06
N LEU A 298 7.41 3.96 -13.19
CA LEU A 298 6.43 4.99 -13.52
C LEU A 298 6.95 6.36 -13.06
N HIS A 299 7.06 7.27 -14.02
CA HIS A 299 7.48 8.64 -13.83
C HIS A 299 6.25 9.50 -13.67
N LEU A 300 6.08 10.08 -12.49
CA LEU A 300 5.04 11.07 -12.21
C LEU A 300 5.67 12.45 -12.38
N LYS A 301 5.21 13.20 -13.38
CA LYS A 301 5.69 14.55 -13.71
C LYS A 301 4.64 15.58 -13.30
N ARG A 302 5.09 16.76 -12.89
CA ARG A 302 4.26 17.93 -12.59
C ARG A 302 4.70 19.12 -13.42
N TRP A 303 3.80 20.05 -13.67
CA TRP A 303 4.21 21.36 -14.16
C TRP A 303 4.92 22.15 -13.05
N SER A 304 5.95 22.89 -13.42
CA SER A 304 6.68 23.78 -12.51
C SER A 304 6.57 25.22 -13.00
N SER A 305 5.68 26.02 -12.41
CA SER A 305 5.46 27.42 -12.79
C SER A 305 6.74 28.26 -12.76
N ALA A 306 7.60 28.05 -11.75
CA ALA A 306 8.88 28.75 -11.63
C ALA A 306 9.88 28.42 -12.75
N ALA A 307 9.85 27.19 -13.26
CA ALA A 307 10.79 26.73 -14.29
C ALA A 307 10.16 26.70 -15.69
N LYS A 308 8.85 26.98 -15.79
CA LYS A 308 8.03 26.92 -17.01
C LYS A 308 8.22 25.62 -17.81
N CYS A 309 8.39 24.50 -17.10
CA CYS A 309 8.56 23.18 -17.72
C CYS A 309 7.99 22.06 -16.85
N ALA A 310 7.79 20.88 -17.46
CA ALA A 310 7.48 19.67 -16.75
C ALA A 310 8.71 19.17 -15.97
N LYS A 311 8.52 18.87 -14.67
CA LYS A 311 9.53 18.29 -13.80
C LYS A 311 9.05 16.98 -13.20
N THR A 312 9.94 16.01 -13.10
CA THR A 312 9.64 14.77 -12.39
C THR A 312 9.40 15.07 -10.91
N TRP A 313 8.24 14.64 -10.41
CA TRP A 313 7.86 14.69 -9.00
C TRP A 313 8.25 13.40 -8.28
N ALA A 314 8.05 12.25 -8.94
CA ALA A 314 8.42 10.95 -8.41
C ALA A 314 8.75 9.95 -9.51
N VAL A 315 9.58 8.97 -9.16
CA VAL A 315 9.89 7.79 -9.96
C VAL A 315 9.59 6.58 -9.08
N LEU A 316 8.56 5.81 -9.43
CA LEU A 316 8.13 4.62 -8.71
C LEU A 316 8.60 3.40 -9.49
N CYS A 317 9.52 2.62 -8.94
CA CYS A 317 10.07 1.44 -9.60
C CYS A 317 9.45 0.17 -9.04
N PHE A 318 9.06 -0.73 -9.94
CA PHE A 318 8.30 -1.94 -9.64
C PHE A 318 9.13 -3.17 -9.90
N MET A 319 8.95 -4.18 -9.05
CA MET A 319 9.63 -5.48 -9.20
C MET A 319 8.90 -6.38 -10.20
N THR A 320 7.58 -6.21 -10.30
CA THR A 320 6.73 -7.04 -11.16
C THR A 320 5.97 -6.19 -12.17
N TRP A 321 5.77 -6.74 -13.36
CA TRP A 321 5.02 -6.10 -14.43
C TRP A 321 3.57 -5.87 -14.03
N GLU A 322 2.98 -6.82 -13.31
CA GLU A 322 1.59 -6.75 -12.86
C GLU A 322 1.36 -5.56 -11.92
N GLU A 323 2.23 -5.35 -10.94
CA GLU A 323 2.12 -4.20 -10.03
C GLU A 323 2.25 -2.86 -10.76
N LEU A 324 3.16 -2.80 -11.75
CA LEU A 324 3.35 -1.62 -12.59
C LEU A 324 2.07 -1.29 -13.36
N VAL A 325 1.51 -2.29 -14.06
CA VAL A 325 0.26 -2.14 -14.83
C VAL A 325 -0.90 -1.73 -13.93
N LEU A 326 -1.03 -2.33 -12.74
CA LEU A 326 -2.09 -2.01 -11.79
C LEU A 326 -1.95 -0.58 -11.26
N MET A 327 -0.73 -0.12 -10.92
CA MET A 327 -0.52 1.26 -10.49
C MET A 327 -0.82 2.26 -11.60
N HIS A 328 -0.38 2.01 -12.83
CA HIS A 328 -0.69 2.87 -13.97
C HIS A 328 -2.20 2.93 -14.23
N SER A 329 -2.87 1.78 -14.34
CA SER A 329 -4.31 1.70 -14.61
C SER A 329 -5.13 2.36 -13.51
N THR A 330 -4.71 2.21 -12.25
CA THR A 330 -5.33 2.87 -11.09
C THR A 330 -5.16 4.39 -11.18
N PHE A 331 -3.94 4.87 -11.46
CA PHE A 331 -3.67 6.30 -11.60
C PHE A 331 -4.51 6.94 -12.72
N ILE A 332 -4.52 6.34 -13.92
CA ILE A 332 -5.32 6.83 -15.05
C ILE A 332 -6.80 6.85 -14.71
N SER A 333 -7.29 5.80 -14.04
CA SER A 333 -8.69 5.71 -13.63
C SER A 333 -9.12 6.76 -12.60
N LEU A 334 -8.21 7.10 -11.68
CA LEU A 334 -8.40 8.18 -10.71
C LEU A 334 -8.34 9.55 -11.39
N LYS A 335 -7.38 9.78 -12.29
CA LYS A 335 -7.20 11.05 -13.01
C LYS A 335 -8.35 11.33 -13.98
N ALA A 336 -8.75 10.36 -14.79
CA ALA A 336 -9.79 10.52 -15.82
C ALA A 336 -11.20 10.75 -15.24
N ARG A 337 -11.47 10.26 -14.02
CA ARG A 337 -12.76 10.44 -13.33
C ARG A 337 -12.75 11.60 -12.33
N ASN A 338 -11.68 12.41 -12.33
CA ASN A 338 -11.55 13.56 -11.45
C ASN A 338 -12.13 14.81 -12.11
N LYS A 339 -13.04 15.49 -11.41
CA LYS A 339 -13.69 16.73 -11.86
C LYS A 339 -12.71 17.90 -12.06
N LEU A 340 -11.55 17.85 -11.41
CA LEU A 340 -10.48 18.86 -11.55
C LEU A 340 -9.56 18.60 -12.74
N THR A 341 -9.68 17.44 -13.40
CA THR A 341 -8.88 17.13 -14.59
C THR A 341 -9.49 17.80 -15.81
N VAL A 342 -8.75 18.73 -16.41
CA VAL A 342 -9.20 19.44 -17.64
C VAL A 342 -9.14 18.50 -18.86
N SER A 343 -8.04 17.79 -19.02
CA SER A 343 -7.86 16.76 -20.05
C SER A 343 -6.83 15.73 -19.59
N VAL A 344 -6.94 14.52 -20.12
CA VAL A 344 -5.92 13.47 -19.95
C VAL A 344 -5.24 13.30 -21.30
N ASP A 345 -3.91 13.37 -21.31
CA ASP A 345 -3.16 13.19 -22.53
C ASP A 345 -3.39 11.75 -23.07
N PRO A 346 -3.75 11.61 -24.35
CA PRO A 346 -3.70 10.36 -25.12
C PRO A 346 -2.58 9.38 -24.77
N ASP A 347 -1.36 9.88 -24.60
CA ASP A 347 -0.16 9.10 -24.41
C ASP A 347 -0.02 8.62 -22.96
N GLU A 348 -0.57 9.36 -21.99
CA GLU A 348 -0.64 8.91 -20.60
C GLU A 348 -1.54 7.68 -20.45
N CYS A 349 -2.65 7.63 -21.20
CA CYS A 349 -3.57 6.49 -21.17
C CYS A 349 -2.94 5.21 -21.72
N SER A 350 -1.90 5.32 -22.55
CA SER A 350 -1.22 4.19 -23.17
C SER A 350 0.01 3.80 -22.38
N LEU A 351 0.07 2.56 -21.89
CA LEU A 351 1.25 2.10 -21.17
C LEU A 351 2.40 1.85 -22.15
N ARG A 352 3.39 2.76 -22.17
CA ARG A 352 4.57 2.65 -23.04
C ARG A 352 5.26 1.29 -22.85
N GLY A 353 5.76 0.70 -23.94
CA GLY A 353 6.40 -0.62 -23.90
C GLY A 353 5.43 -1.79 -24.08
N GLU A 354 4.12 -1.55 -24.16
CA GLU A 354 3.15 -2.56 -24.61
C GLU A 354 2.88 -2.45 -26.13
N THR A 355 2.45 -3.56 -26.72
CA THR A 355 1.89 -3.62 -28.08
C THR A 355 0.46 -4.12 -28.01
N LYS A 356 -0.43 -3.51 -28.80
CA LYS A 356 -1.80 -3.96 -28.96
C LYS A 356 -1.83 -5.10 -29.98
N LEU A 357 -2.20 -6.30 -29.55
CA LEU A 357 -2.30 -7.47 -30.43
C LEU A 357 -3.70 -7.65 -31.02
N PHE A 358 -4.72 -7.26 -30.26
CA PHE A 358 -6.12 -7.46 -30.62
C PHE A 358 -7.01 -6.36 -30.05
N GLN A 359 -8.09 -6.05 -30.76
CA GLN A 359 -9.15 -5.18 -30.28
C GLN A 359 -10.50 -5.58 -30.87
N ALA A 360 -11.54 -5.69 -30.04
CA ALA A 360 -12.89 -5.92 -30.51
C ALA A 360 -13.93 -5.28 -29.58
N CYS A 361 -15.15 -5.08 -30.11
CA CYS A 361 -16.28 -4.62 -29.33
C CYS A 361 -16.96 -5.79 -28.62
N ILE A 362 -17.16 -5.65 -27.31
CA ILE A 362 -17.85 -6.63 -26.46
C ILE A 362 -19.04 -5.97 -25.76
N MET A 363 -20.04 -6.78 -25.45
CA MET A 363 -21.11 -6.43 -24.51
C MET A 363 -20.74 -6.98 -23.14
N ASP A 364 -20.42 -6.08 -22.22
CA ASP A 364 -19.96 -6.42 -20.88
C ASP A 364 -20.64 -5.51 -19.86
N ASP A 365 -21.17 -6.15 -18.84
CA ASP A 365 -22.05 -5.57 -17.81
C ASP A 365 -23.23 -4.72 -18.34
N GLY A 366 -23.76 -5.10 -19.51
CA GLY A 366 -24.84 -4.37 -20.18
C GLY A 366 -24.37 -3.16 -21.00
N PHE A 367 -23.08 -2.85 -21.00
CA PHE A 367 -22.49 -1.75 -21.75
C PHE A 367 -21.61 -2.25 -22.91
N LYS A 368 -21.39 -1.39 -23.91
CA LYS A 368 -20.41 -1.64 -24.96
C LYS A 368 -19.01 -1.28 -24.45
N HIS A 369 -18.08 -2.23 -24.52
CA HIS A 369 -16.69 -2.04 -24.16
C HIS A 369 -15.77 -2.44 -25.31
N SER A 370 -14.61 -1.80 -25.37
CA SER A 370 -13.49 -2.22 -26.21
C SER A 370 -12.65 -3.21 -25.42
N LEU A 371 -12.66 -4.48 -25.81
CA LEU A 371 -11.73 -5.48 -25.31
C LEU A 371 -10.44 -5.39 -26.10
N ILE A 372 -9.32 -5.28 -25.40
CA ILE A 372 -7.98 -5.14 -25.97
C ILE A 372 -7.08 -6.19 -25.34
N VAL A 373 -6.23 -6.82 -26.15
CA VAL A 373 -5.12 -7.65 -25.64
C VAL A 373 -3.81 -6.93 -25.86
N TYR A 374 -3.11 -6.69 -24.76
CA TYR A 374 -1.78 -6.09 -24.75
C TYR A 374 -0.72 -7.16 -24.49
N ARG A 375 0.43 -7.01 -25.15
CA ARG A 375 1.67 -7.74 -24.87
C ARG A 375 2.75 -6.78 -24.42
N ASP A 376 3.37 -7.05 -23.29
CA ASP A 376 4.55 -6.32 -22.85
C ASP A 376 5.77 -6.73 -23.68
N ARG A 377 6.52 -5.76 -24.23
CA ARG A 377 7.69 -6.06 -25.07
C ARG A 377 8.89 -6.59 -24.30
N SER A 378 8.98 -6.32 -23.00
CA SER A 378 10.14 -6.69 -22.18
C SER A 378 9.97 -8.04 -21.49
N THR A 379 8.75 -8.39 -21.11
CA THR A 379 8.45 -9.63 -20.39
C THR A 379 7.64 -10.63 -21.19
N ASP A 380 7.13 -10.24 -22.37
CA ASP A 380 6.15 -11.01 -23.15
C ASP A 380 4.83 -11.30 -22.41
N GLY A 381 4.60 -10.66 -21.27
CA GLY A 381 3.38 -10.78 -20.49
C GLY A 381 2.15 -10.33 -21.29
N LEU A 382 1.08 -11.12 -21.21
CA LEU A 382 -0.20 -10.84 -21.86
C LEU A 382 -1.24 -10.37 -20.85
N ARG A 383 -1.98 -9.30 -21.18
CA ARG A 383 -3.12 -8.86 -20.38
C ARG A 383 -4.33 -8.56 -21.24
N LEU A 384 -5.49 -8.92 -20.69
CA LEU A 384 -6.78 -8.47 -21.16
C LEU A 384 -7.09 -7.11 -20.54
N HIS A 385 -7.63 -6.21 -21.34
CA HIS A 385 -7.98 -4.86 -20.93
C HIS A 385 -9.33 -4.48 -21.53
N ALA A 386 -10.25 -4.02 -20.69
CA ALA A 386 -11.51 -3.45 -21.14
C ALA A 386 -11.54 -1.95 -20.86
N ALA A 387 -11.93 -1.19 -21.87
CA ALA A 387 -12.21 0.25 -21.78
C ALA A 387 -13.59 0.56 -22.37
N VAL A 388 -14.13 1.73 -22.06
CA VAL A 388 -15.43 2.15 -22.63
C VAL A 388 -15.32 2.20 -24.16
N TRP A 389 -16.35 1.77 -24.89
CA TRP A 389 -16.29 1.74 -26.36
C TRP A 389 -16.23 3.15 -26.99
N GLU A 390 -17.05 4.07 -26.49
CA GLU A 390 -17.23 5.44 -26.99
C GLU A 390 -17.31 6.46 -25.85
N GLY A 391 -17.03 7.72 -26.15
CA GLY A 391 -17.06 8.83 -25.19
C GLY A 391 -15.71 9.17 -24.58
N GLU A 392 -15.72 10.11 -23.63
CA GLU A 392 -14.51 10.70 -23.03
C GLU A 392 -13.66 9.67 -22.26
N LEU A 393 -14.30 8.62 -21.74
CA LEU A 393 -13.65 7.54 -20.99
C LEU A 393 -13.17 6.37 -21.87
N ARG A 394 -13.14 6.52 -23.20
CA ARG A 394 -12.79 5.43 -24.14
C ARG A 394 -11.39 4.85 -23.93
N ARG A 395 -10.49 5.61 -23.30
CA ARG A 395 -9.11 5.19 -22.99
C ARG A 395 -8.90 4.89 -21.51
N CYS A 396 -9.94 5.05 -20.71
CA CYS A 396 -9.90 4.81 -19.28
C CYS A 396 -10.19 3.33 -19.00
N PRO A 397 -9.37 2.65 -18.17
CA PRO A 397 -9.65 1.28 -17.78
C PRO A 397 -11.02 1.15 -17.10
N VAL A 398 -11.78 0.13 -17.52
CA VAL A 398 -12.91 -0.42 -16.74
C VAL A 398 -12.39 -1.57 -15.90
N TRP A 399 -11.69 -2.52 -16.52
CA TRP A 399 -10.97 -3.58 -15.82
C TRP A 399 -9.75 -4.06 -16.61
N THR A 400 -8.81 -4.71 -15.92
CA THR A 400 -7.71 -5.46 -16.55
C THR A 400 -7.55 -6.82 -15.88
N ALA A 401 -7.12 -7.82 -16.64
CA ALA A 401 -6.82 -9.15 -16.11
C ALA A 401 -5.56 -9.69 -16.78
N PHE A 402 -4.72 -10.38 -16.01
CA PHE A 402 -3.47 -10.94 -16.50
C PHE A 402 -3.69 -12.36 -17.02
N VAL A 403 -3.06 -12.67 -18.16
CA VAL A 403 -3.01 -14.02 -18.71
C VAL A 403 -1.76 -14.68 -18.15
N THR A 404 -1.95 -15.72 -17.34
CA THR A 404 -0.87 -16.39 -16.61
C THR A 404 -0.71 -17.84 -17.08
N HIS A 405 0.12 -18.63 -16.38
CA HIS A 405 0.39 -20.04 -16.70
C HIS A 405 -0.87 -20.90 -16.96
N GLN A 406 -2.02 -20.53 -16.39
CA GLN A 406 -3.30 -21.20 -16.61
C GLN A 406 -3.70 -21.25 -18.10
N SER A 407 -3.25 -20.29 -18.91
CA SER A 407 -3.53 -20.25 -20.34
C SER A 407 -2.91 -21.40 -21.14
N ALA A 408 -1.94 -22.13 -20.56
CA ALA A 408 -1.40 -23.35 -21.15
C ALA A 408 -2.45 -24.48 -21.20
N SER A 409 -3.50 -24.40 -20.37
CA SER A 409 -4.60 -25.36 -20.43
C SER A 409 -5.51 -25.08 -21.62
N ARG A 410 -5.78 -26.12 -22.43
CA ARG A 410 -6.78 -26.06 -23.52
C ARG A 410 -8.20 -25.75 -23.03
N THR A 411 -8.49 -25.94 -21.75
CA THR A 411 -9.79 -25.64 -21.15
C THR A 411 -9.88 -24.23 -20.60
N TRP A 412 -8.76 -23.49 -20.55
CA TRP A 412 -8.74 -22.13 -20.01
C TRP A 412 -9.58 -21.18 -20.85
N LEU A 413 -9.45 -21.25 -22.18
CA LEU A 413 -10.25 -20.47 -23.12
C LEU A 413 -11.10 -21.42 -23.96
N LYS A 414 -12.43 -21.30 -23.88
CA LYS A 414 -13.37 -22.10 -24.66
C LYS A 414 -14.39 -21.23 -25.35
N ARG A 415 -14.51 -21.34 -26.68
CA ARG A 415 -15.64 -20.78 -27.41
C ARG A 415 -16.89 -21.60 -27.10
N ILE A 416 -17.91 -20.95 -26.55
CA ILE A 416 -19.18 -21.60 -26.13
C ILE A 416 -20.33 -21.29 -27.09
N SER A 417 -20.23 -20.21 -27.88
CA SER A 417 -21.15 -19.90 -28.97
C SER A 417 -20.47 -18.99 -29.99
N ARG A 418 -21.16 -18.67 -31.10
CA ARG A 418 -20.67 -17.73 -32.13
C ARG A 418 -20.05 -16.47 -31.52
N HIS A 419 -20.81 -15.81 -30.64
CA HIS A 419 -20.41 -14.55 -30.01
C HIS A 419 -19.92 -14.67 -28.56
N ARG A 420 -19.59 -15.87 -28.06
CA ARG A 420 -19.20 -16.01 -26.64
C ARG A 420 -17.99 -16.90 -26.43
N VAL A 421 -17.07 -16.38 -25.62
CA VAL A 421 -15.90 -17.09 -25.10
C VAL A 421 -16.03 -17.18 -23.59
N ARG A 422 -15.65 -18.33 -23.04
CA ARG A 422 -15.54 -18.57 -21.61
C ARG A 422 -14.06 -18.65 -21.25
N LEU A 423 -13.69 -17.95 -20.18
CA LEU A 423 -12.37 -17.97 -19.58
C LEU A 423 -12.46 -18.56 -18.16
N ALA A 424 -11.65 -19.58 -17.89
CA ALA A 424 -11.50 -20.15 -16.56
C ALA A 424 -10.50 -19.33 -15.72
N ASP A 425 -10.72 -19.25 -14.42
CA ASP A 425 -9.75 -18.75 -13.43
C ASP A 425 -9.17 -17.35 -13.67
N VAL A 426 -9.91 -16.50 -14.40
CA VAL A 426 -9.55 -15.11 -14.64
C VAL A 426 -9.96 -14.24 -13.45
N GLN A 427 -9.00 -13.45 -12.95
CA GLN A 427 -9.19 -12.42 -11.93
C GLN A 427 -9.14 -11.02 -12.56
N PRO A 428 -10.30 -10.37 -12.78
CA PRO A 428 -10.34 -8.98 -13.20
C PRO A 428 -10.04 -8.05 -12.02
N TYR A 429 -9.28 -7.00 -12.30
CA TYR A 429 -9.05 -5.84 -11.45
C TYR A 429 -9.90 -4.69 -11.98
N VAL A 430 -10.88 -4.24 -11.20
CA VAL A 430 -11.95 -3.34 -11.64
C VAL A 430 -11.71 -1.91 -11.16
N PHE A 431 -11.70 -0.95 -12.08
CA PHE A 431 -11.31 0.44 -11.84
C PHE A 431 -12.48 1.43 -11.82
N CYS A 432 -13.70 0.95 -11.62
CA CYS A 432 -14.88 1.80 -11.44
C CYS A 432 -15.92 1.13 -10.53
N HIS A 433 -16.82 1.94 -9.97
CA HIS A 433 -17.87 1.44 -9.07
C HIS A 433 -19.07 0.84 -9.82
N GLN A 434 -19.34 1.29 -11.04
CA GLN A 434 -20.51 0.82 -11.80
C GLN A 434 -20.38 -0.63 -12.26
N TYR A 435 -19.16 -1.13 -12.48
CA TYR A 435 -18.93 -2.45 -13.06
C TYR A 435 -19.14 -3.58 -12.06
N ARG A 436 -19.99 -4.54 -12.42
CA ARG A 436 -20.30 -5.73 -11.62
C ARG A 436 -19.78 -6.99 -12.29
N GLN A 437 -18.61 -7.45 -11.85
CA GLN A 437 -18.00 -8.69 -12.36
C GLN A 437 -18.91 -9.94 -12.23
N SER A 438 -19.84 -9.95 -11.26
CA SER A 438 -20.81 -11.03 -11.08
C SER A 438 -21.69 -11.26 -12.31
N ASN A 439 -21.95 -10.20 -13.10
CA ASN A 439 -22.81 -10.29 -14.27
C ASN A 439 -22.14 -11.05 -15.43
N GLN A 440 -20.81 -11.16 -15.41
CA GLN A 440 -20.01 -11.97 -16.34
C GLN A 440 -19.63 -13.34 -15.81
N ARG A 441 -19.77 -13.59 -14.51
CA ARG A 441 -19.49 -14.91 -13.93
C ARG A 441 -20.74 -15.78 -14.03
N ARG A 442 -20.69 -16.82 -14.86
CA ARG A 442 -21.84 -17.69 -15.15
C ARG A 442 -21.53 -19.16 -14.93
N GLY A 443 -22.59 -19.93 -14.66
CA GLY A 443 -22.52 -21.38 -14.45
C GLY A 443 -22.02 -21.78 -13.06
N PRO A 444 -22.00 -23.09 -12.76
CA PRO A 444 -21.70 -23.62 -11.42
C PRO A 444 -20.27 -23.36 -10.94
N VAL A 445 -19.34 -23.06 -11.85
CA VAL A 445 -17.92 -22.79 -11.55
C VAL A 445 -17.62 -21.28 -11.54
N GLY A 446 -18.60 -20.41 -11.80
CA GLY A 446 -18.39 -18.96 -11.81
C GLY A 446 -17.39 -18.47 -12.89
N ALA A 447 -17.31 -19.20 -14.00
CA ALA A 447 -16.40 -18.90 -15.10
C ALA A 447 -16.74 -17.55 -15.76
N PHE A 448 -15.72 -16.83 -16.20
CA PHE A 448 -15.88 -15.50 -16.77
C PHE A 448 -16.25 -15.60 -18.26
N GLU A 449 -17.40 -15.07 -18.64
CA GLU A 449 -17.88 -15.08 -20.03
C GLU A 449 -17.70 -13.72 -20.69
N ILE A 450 -17.16 -13.70 -21.89
CA ILE A 450 -17.04 -12.51 -22.74
C ILE A 450 -18.00 -12.68 -23.91
N ARG A 451 -18.90 -11.70 -24.09
CA ARG A 451 -19.83 -11.65 -25.21
C ARG A 451 -19.37 -10.63 -26.25
N PHE A 452 -18.96 -11.10 -27.42
CA PHE A 452 -18.59 -10.26 -28.54
C PHE A 452 -19.83 -9.69 -29.26
N VAL A 453 -19.68 -8.53 -29.87
CA VAL A 453 -20.70 -7.97 -30.77
C VAL A 453 -20.63 -8.64 -32.13
N SER A 454 -19.43 -8.91 -32.64
CA SER A 454 -19.18 -9.57 -33.92
C SER A 454 -18.69 -11.02 -33.75
N ASP A 455 -18.90 -11.87 -34.76
CA ASP A 455 -18.41 -13.27 -34.71
C ASP A 455 -16.90 -13.33 -34.93
N GLU A 456 -16.41 -12.49 -35.83
CA GLU A 456 -15.01 -12.37 -36.22
C GLU A 456 -14.13 -12.05 -35.01
N GLY A 457 -14.58 -11.13 -34.14
CA GLY A 457 -13.85 -10.80 -32.91
C GLY A 457 -13.70 -12.00 -31.97
N CYS A 458 -14.73 -12.86 -31.89
CA CYS A 458 -14.69 -14.08 -31.09
C CYS A 458 -13.69 -15.10 -31.67
N VAL A 459 -13.68 -15.28 -33.00
CA VAL A 459 -12.78 -16.22 -33.68
C VAL A 459 -11.33 -15.79 -33.54
N VAL A 460 -11.04 -14.52 -33.82
CA VAL A 460 -9.67 -13.98 -33.80
C VAL A 460 -9.07 -14.05 -32.40
N LEU A 461 -9.86 -13.77 -31.34
CA LEU A 461 -9.35 -13.90 -29.98
C LEU A 461 -8.93 -15.35 -29.67
N VAL A 462 -9.75 -16.34 -30.02
CA VAL A 462 -9.46 -17.76 -29.76
C VAL A 462 -8.16 -18.16 -30.46
N LEU A 463 -8.02 -17.84 -31.75
CA LEU A 463 -6.83 -18.16 -32.54
C LEU A 463 -5.58 -17.47 -31.98
N MET A 464 -5.65 -16.17 -31.67
CA MET A 464 -4.50 -15.42 -31.19
C MET A 464 -3.96 -15.95 -29.85
N VAL A 465 -4.88 -16.36 -28.97
CA VAL A 465 -4.54 -16.79 -27.62
C VAL A 465 -4.13 -18.26 -27.54
N GLN A 466 -4.72 -19.14 -28.37
CA GLN A 466 -4.41 -20.58 -28.37
C GLN A 466 -3.27 -20.97 -29.32
N ASP A 467 -3.19 -20.35 -30.50
CA ASP A 467 -2.22 -20.73 -31.56
C ASP A 467 -1.03 -19.77 -31.66
N GLY A 468 -1.02 -18.72 -30.84
CA GLY A 468 -0.01 -17.68 -30.81
C GLY A 468 -0.12 -16.66 -31.96
N PRO A 469 0.51 -15.48 -31.83
CA PRO A 469 0.32 -14.36 -32.76
C PRO A 469 0.85 -14.59 -34.19
N ARG A 470 1.45 -15.74 -34.50
CA ARG A 470 2.03 -16.03 -35.83
C ARG A 470 0.98 -16.36 -36.90
N HIS A 471 -0.23 -16.79 -36.52
CA HIS A 471 -1.29 -17.15 -37.47
C HIS A 471 -2.37 -16.07 -37.67
N SER A 472 -2.42 -15.05 -36.80
CA SER A 472 -3.49 -14.04 -36.82
C SER A 472 -3.30 -12.93 -37.87
N VAL A 473 -2.08 -12.76 -38.40
CA VAL A 473 -1.74 -11.68 -39.34
C VAL A 473 -2.37 -11.89 -40.72
N CYS A 474 -2.70 -13.13 -41.11
CA CYS A 474 -3.28 -13.42 -42.43
C CYS A 474 -4.80 -13.21 -42.56
N LEU A 475 -5.50 -12.80 -41.48
CA LEU A 475 -6.97 -12.63 -41.49
C LEU A 475 -7.42 -11.18 -41.31
N ILE A 476 -6.48 -10.23 -41.26
CA ILE A 476 -6.76 -8.79 -41.14
C ILE A 476 -6.09 -8.08 -42.33
N SER A 477 -6.62 -8.33 -43.52
CA SER A 477 -6.44 -7.50 -44.70
C SER A 477 -7.78 -7.28 -45.37
#